data_AF-A0A821VLE4-F1
#
_entry.id   AF-A0A821VLE4-F1
#
_cell.length_a   1.000
_cell.length_b   1.000
_cell.length_c   1.000
_cell.angle_alpha   90.00
_cell.angle_beta   90.00
_cell.angle_gamma   90.00
#
_symmetry.space_group_name_H-M   'P 1'
#
loop_
_entity.id
_entity.type
_entity.pdbx_description
1 polymer ?
#
loop_
_entity_poly.entity_id
_entity_poly.type
_entity_poly.pdbx_seq_one_letter_code
_entity_poly.pdbx_strand_id
1 'polypeptide(L)'
;ESYQYATDSLKKRKKISDQISSLIHPSSDKNTHSPQRNIEVQPDFRLVSSIIDVEILPVSYRRVKLHRYKESKPLGFYIRDGVAIKYGPNGVENVPGVFISRLLAGGLAESTGLLSVGDEIIEVNGIEVSGKTLDQVTDMMVANSHNLIITVRPQNDTFNLKRTMSSASSTRSQLLSKNTNNISNSTNQSGGLSDDDDDDLSRSHDIHMDSYLQKAPSVLKL
;
A
#
# COMPACT_ATOMS: atom_id res chain seq x y z
N GLU A 1 84.57 1.88 38.91
CA GLU A 1 84.57 3.34 39.16
C GLU A 1 83.16 3.90 39.09
N SER A 2 82.74 4.59 40.14
CA SER A 2 81.63 5.56 40.14
C SER A 2 82.01 6.80 39.31
N TYR A 3 81.05 7.57 38.81
CA TYR A 3 80.84 8.99 39.16
C TYR A 3 79.47 9.49 38.62
N GLN A 4 78.70 10.12 39.50
CA GLN A 4 77.54 10.96 39.21
C GLN A 4 77.99 12.39 38.90
N TYR A 5 77.20 13.18 38.16
CA TYR A 5 76.85 14.56 38.54
C TYR A 5 75.55 15.00 37.83
N ALA A 6 74.71 15.71 38.56
CA ALA A 6 73.49 16.38 38.12
C ALA A 6 73.75 17.88 37.88
N THR A 7 72.97 18.54 37.02
CA THR A 7 72.63 19.97 37.17
C THR A 7 71.24 20.28 36.62
N ASP A 8 70.48 20.97 37.46
CA ASP A 8 69.12 21.51 37.32
C ASP A 8 69.14 22.86 36.54
N SER A 9 68.08 23.19 35.78
CA SER A 9 67.65 24.58 35.53
C SER A 9 66.35 24.72 34.70
N LEU A 10 65.30 25.16 35.42
CA LEU A 10 64.43 26.32 35.10
C LEU A 10 63.37 26.22 33.97
N LYS A 11 62.15 25.95 34.46
CA LYS A 11 60.83 26.47 34.05
C LYS A 11 60.86 27.84 33.35
N LYS A 12 60.26 27.95 32.15
CA LYS A 12 59.30 29.03 31.82
C LYS A 12 58.70 28.90 30.40
N ARG A 13 57.37 29.12 30.34
CA ARG A 13 56.53 29.56 29.20
C ARG A 13 55.93 28.47 28.31
N LYS A 14 54.66 28.16 28.58
CA LYS A 14 53.59 27.96 27.59
C LYS A 14 52.22 28.02 28.27
N LYS A 15 51.90 29.17 28.90
CA LYS A 15 50.61 29.46 29.56
C LYS A 15 49.94 30.67 28.91
N ILE A 16 49.86 30.68 27.57
CA ILE A 16 49.24 31.78 26.79
C ILE A 16 48.18 31.26 25.80
N SER A 17 48.16 29.97 25.44
CA SER A 17 47.12 29.41 24.56
C SER A 17 45.75 29.27 25.22
N ASP A 18 45.71 29.11 26.54
CA ASP A 18 44.48 28.66 27.22
C ASP A 18 43.62 29.82 27.74
N GLN A 19 44.06 31.08 27.56
CA GLN A 19 43.34 32.26 28.08
C GLN A 19 42.49 33.02 27.05
N ILE A 20 42.52 32.65 25.77
CA ILE A 20 41.75 33.38 24.73
C ILE A 20 40.41 32.69 24.42
N SER A 21 40.24 31.40 24.75
CA SER A 21 39.01 30.67 24.42
C SER A 21 37.81 30.95 25.35
N SER A 22 37.95 31.85 26.33
CA SER A 22 36.93 32.10 27.37
C SER A 22 36.13 33.40 27.20
N LEU A 23 36.18 34.06 26.04
CA LEU A 23 35.60 35.41 25.85
C LEU A 23 34.40 35.49 24.90
N ILE A 24 33.71 34.39 24.58
CA ILE A 24 32.47 34.42 23.79
C ILE A 24 31.37 33.61 24.50
N HIS A 25 30.54 34.36 25.25
CA HIS A 25 29.21 34.05 25.84
C HIS A 25 29.15 33.44 27.26
N PRO A 26 28.54 34.16 28.22
CA PRO A 26 28.08 33.63 29.49
C PRO A 26 26.56 33.42 29.48
N SER A 27 26.10 32.18 29.67
CA SER A 27 24.79 31.92 30.27
C SER A 27 24.72 30.46 30.73
N SER A 28 24.47 30.33 32.02
CA SER A 28 24.17 29.13 32.79
C SER A 28 23.13 28.20 32.16
N ASP A 29 23.50 26.94 31.95
CA ASP A 29 22.70 25.80 32.42
C ASP A 29 23.57 24.53 32.55
N LYS A 30 23.49 23.89 33.71
CA LYS A 30 24.24 22.68 34.06
C LYS A 30 23.47 21.47 33.50
N ASN A 31 24.23 20.48 33.01
CA ASN A 31 23.80 19.16 32.51
C ASN A 31 23.16 19.11 31.11
N THR A 32 24.01 18.98 30.09
CA THR A 32 23.62 18.30 28.84
C THR A 32 24.63 17.21 28.52
N HIS A 33 24.54 16.10 29.26
CA HIS A 33 25.11 14.84 28.80
C HIS A 33 24.32 14.45 27.56
N SER A 34 24.85 14.68 26.36
CA SER A 34 24.26 14.14 25.15
C SER A 34 24.17 12.62 25.35
N PRO A 35 22.96 12.01 25.37
CA PRO A 35 22.87 10.58 25.51
C PRO A 35 23.47 9.99 24.24
N GLN A 36 24.60 9.28 24.35
CA GLN A 36 25.09 8.46 23.26
C GLN A 36 24.01 7.39 23.02
N ARG A 37 23.19 7.60 21.99
CA ARG A 37 22.14 6.67 21.59
C ARG A 37 22.83 5.47 20.94
N ASN A 38 23.10 4.44 21.73
CA ASN A 38 23.51 3.14 21.21
C ASN A 38 22.29 2.52 20.51
N ILE A 39 22.27 2.62 19.19
CA ILE A 39 21.27 1.95 18.35
C ILE A 39 21.72 0.49 18.23
N GLU A 40 21.11 -0.38 19.02
CA GLU A 40 21.37 -1.82 18.98
C GLU A 40 20.77 -2.42 17.69
N VAL A 41 21.53 -3.29 17.03
CA VAL A 41 21.04 -4.03 15.86
C VAL A 41 20.07 -5.09 16.37
N GLN A 42 18.79 -5.00 15.97
CA GLN A 42 17.80 -5.98 16.40
C GLN A 42 18.13 -7.35 15.79
N PRO A 43 18.23 -8.43 16.59
CA PRO A 43 18.66 -9.74 16.12
C PRO A 43 17.58 -10.50 15.33
N ASP A 44 16.34 -10.01 15.25
CA ASP A 44 15.17 -10.75 14.78
C ASP A 44 14.44 -10.11 13.59
N PHE A 45 15.19 -9.60 12.61
CA PHE A 45 14.62 -9.21 11.32
C PHE A 45 13.94 -10.40 10.64
N ARG A 46 12.64 -10.27 10.38
CA ARG A 46 11.82 -11.32 9.75
C ARG A 46 11.02 -10.74 8.60
N LEU A 47 10.92 -11.49 7.51
CA LEU A 47 10.03 -11.16 6.41
C LEU A 47 8.58 -11.27 6.91
N VAL A 48 7.80 -10.22 6.70
CA VAL A 48 6.39 -10.15 7.12
C VAL A 48 5.46 -10.34 5.94
N SER A 49 5.85 -9.83 4.75
CA SER A 49 5.07 -9.99 3.54
C SER A 49 5.89 -9.81 2.26
N SER A 50 5.38 -10.30 1.14
CA SER A 50 5.92 -10.02 -0.20
C SER A 50 4.84 -10.09 -1.27
N ILE A 51 4.99 -9.33 -2.37
CA ILE A 51 4.25 -9.55 -3.61
C ILE A 51 5.01 -10.60 -4.42
N ILE A 52 4.33 -11.58 -4.99
CA ILE A 52 4.92 -12.63 -5.82
C ILE A 52 4.20 -12.76 -7.17
N ASP A 53 4.82 -13.46 -8.12
CA ASP A 53 4.23 -13.84 -9.42
C ASP A 53 3.71 -12.68 -10.28
N VAL A 54 4.30 -11.48 -10.10
CA VAL A 54 3.89 -10.26 -10.81
C VAL A 54 3.93 -10.40 -12.33
N GLU A 55 4.84 -11.22 -12.86
CA GLU A 55 5.08 -11.37 -14.30
C GLU A 55 4.16 -12.39 -14.97
N ILE A 56 3.62 -13.34 -14.21
CA ILE A 56 2.81 -14.45 -14.75
C ILE A 56 1.32 -14.30 -14.43
N LEU A 57 0.97 -13.42 -13.50
CA LEU A 57 -0.42 -13.11 -13.16
C LEU A 57 -1.01 -12.09 -14.13
N PRO A 58 -2.32 -12.15 -14.41
CA PRO A 58 -3.02 -11.05 -15.04
C PRO A 58 -2.76 -9.74 -14.31
N VAL A 59 -2.62 -8.64 -15.05
CA VAL A 59 -2.30 -7.30 -14.50
C VAL A 59 -3.33 -6.78 -13.50
N SER A 60 -4.56 -7.28 -13.58
CA SER A 60 -5.65 -6.97 -12.66
C SER A 60 -5.53 -7.71 -11.34
N TYR A 61 -4.63 -8.67 -11.20
CA TYR A 61 -4.47 -9.50 -10.00
C TYR A 61 -3.18 -9.17 -9.27
N ARG A 62 -3.17 -9.49 -7.98
CA ARG A 62 -1.99 -9.40 -7.12
C ARG A 62 -1.94 -10.62 -6.22
N ARG A 63 -0.79 -11.29 -6.19
CA ARG A 63 -0.54 -12.36 -5.23
C ARG A 63 0.34 -11.86 -4.10
N VAL A 64 -0.18 -11.94 -2.88
CA VAL A 64 0.44 -11.47 -1.65
C VAL A 64 0.74 -12.67 -0.77
N LYS A 65 1.99 -12.76 -0.31
CA LYS A 65 2.42 -13.71 0.71
C LYS A 65 2.50 -12.99 2.05
N LEU A 66 1.87 -13.53 3.09
CA LEU A 66 1.90 -13.05 4.46
C LEU A 66 2.54 -14.10 5.37
N HIS A 67 3.52 -13.69 6.18
CA HIS A 67 4.14 -14.53 7.19
C HIS A 67 3.75 -14.04 8.57
N ARG A 68 3.06 -14.91 9.32
CA ARG A 68 2.57 -14.59 10.66
C ARG A 68 3.58 -15.08 11.69
N TYR A 69 4.28 -14.13 12.32
CA TYR A 69 5.38 -14.46 13.21
C TYR A 69 4.94 -15.12 14.53
N LYS A 70 3.88 -14.61 15.18
CA LYS A 70 3.39 -15.13 16.46
C LYS A 70 2.00 -15.71 16.29
N GLU A 71 1.79 -16.93 16.77
CA GLU A 71 0.49 -17.61 16.69
C GLU A 71 -0.64 -16.89 17.44
N SER A 72 -0.31 -15.98 18.35
CA SER A 72 -1.28 -15.18 19.10
C SER A 72 -1.83 -13.97 18.34
N LYS A 73 -1.17 -13.51 17.27
CA LYS A 73 -1.66 -12.37 16.48
C LYS A 73 -2.50 -12.88 15.30
N PRO A 74 -3.71 -12.34 15.08
CA PRO A 74 -4.52 -12.69 13.91
C PRO A 74 -3.89 -12.17 12.62
N LEU A 75 -4.38 -12.63 11.48
CA LEU A 75 -3.99 -12.06 10.18
C LEU A 75 -4.47 -10.60 10.04
N GLY A 76 -5.53 -10.23 10.77
CA GLY A 76 -5.92 -8.84 10.97
C GLY A 76 -6.75 -8.29 9.81
N PHE A 77 -7.58 -9.14 9.20
CA PHE A 77 -8.60 -8.72 8.25
C PHE A 77 -9.84 -9.60 8.38
N TYR A 78 -10.92 -9.15 7.77
CA TYR A 78 -12.21 -9.82 7.76
C TYR A 78 -12.62 -10.05 6.33
N ILE A 79 -13.32 -11.15 6.08
CA ILE A 79 -13.88 -11.46 4.77
C ILE A 79 -15.40 -11.50 4.84
N ARG A 80 -16.02 -11.30 3.68
CA ARG A 80 -17.46 -11.40 3.50
C ARG A 80 -17.80 -12.03 2.17
N ASP A 81 -18.98 -12.60 2.09
CA ASP A 81 -19.62 -12.91 0.82
C ASP A 81 -20.08 -11.61 0.12
N GLY A 82 -20.22 -11.69 -1.19
CA GLY A 82 -20.78 -10.63 -2.02
C GLY A 82 -20.99 -11.09 -3.45
N VAL A 83 -21.28 -10.11 -4.31
CA VAL A 83 -21.46 -10.31 -5.74
C VAL A 83 -20.28 -9.70 -6.48
N ALA A 84 -19.61 -10.51 -7.30
CA ALA A 84 -18.59 -10.06 -8.25
C ALA A 84 -19.23 -9.93 -9.63
N ILE A 85 -18.88 -8.86 -10.34
CA ILE A 85 -19.30 -8.65 -11.72
C ILE A 85 -18.23 -9.27 -12.62
N LYS A 86 -18.63 -10.22 -13.48
CA LYS A 86 -17.76 -10.86 -14.47
C LYS A 86 -18.29 -10.61 -15.88
N TYR A 87 -17.38 -10.54 -16.84
CA TYR A 87 -17.70 -10.42 -18.25
C TYR A 87 -17.51 -11.78 -18.92
N GLY A 88 -18.61 -12.36 -19.38
CA GLY A 88 -18.64 -13.65 -20.07
C GLY A 88 -19.11 -13.51 -21.52
N PRO A 89 -19.16 -14.62 -22.27
CA PRO A 89 -19.64 -14.65 -23.66
C PRO A 89 -21.07 -14.11 -23.83
N ASN A 90 -21.89 -14.24 -22.78
CA ASN A 90 -23.29 -13.82 -22.75
C ASN A 90 -23.49 -12.40 -22.16
N GLY A 91 -22.39 -11.65 -21.95
CA GLY A 91 -22.43 -10.30 -21.38
C GLY A 91 -22.00 -10.26 -19.91
N VAL A 92 -22.60 -9.34 -19.16
CA VAL A 92 -22.26 -9.08 -17.75
C VAL A 92 -23.01 -10.06 -16.84
N GLU A 93 -22.28 -10.80 -16.03
CA GLU A 93 -22.81 -11.78 -15.08
C GLU A 93 -22.48 -11.39 -13.64
N ASN A 94 -23.47 -11.54 -12.77
CA ASN A 94 -23.31 -11.43 -11.33
C ASN A 94 -23.03 -12.81 -10.75
N VAL A 95 -21.83 -13.01 -10.22
CA VAL A 95 -21.43 -14.28 -9.62
C VAL A 95 -21.13 -14.12 -8.13
N PRO A 96 -21.31 -15.16 -7.30
CA PRO A 96 -20.83 -15.13 -5.92
C PRO A 96 -19.32 -14.88 -5.85
N GLY A 97 -18.90 -14.05 -4.90
CA GLY A 97 -17.50 -13.72 -4.66
C GLY A 97 -17.20 -13.47 -3.18
N VAL A 98 -15.93 -13.53 -2.82
CA VAL A 98 -15.44 -13.29 -1.45
C VAL A 98 -14.56 -12.04 -1.43
N PHE A 99 -14.81 -11.16 -0.48
CA PHE A 99 -14.17 -9.84 -0.44
C PHE A 99 -13.60 -9.55 0.94
N ILE A 100 -12.51 -8.77 0.99
CA ILE A 100 -12.05 -8.19 2.24
C ILE A 100 -13.07 -7.13 2.70
N SER A 101 -13.67 -7.32 3.87
CA SER A 101 -14.69 -6.42 4.41
C SER A 101 -14.12 -5.38 5.37
N ARG A 102 -13.00 -5.69 6.03
CA ARG A 102 -12.37 -4.83 7.03
C ARG A 102 -10.91 -5.21 7.23
N LEU A 103 -10.08 -4.22 7.55
CA LEU A 103 -8.72 -4.42 8.08
C LEU A 103 -8.70 -4.03 9.57
N LEU A 104 -7.95 -4.78 10.37
CA LEU A 104 -7.74 -4.49 11.78
C LEU A 104 -6.62 -3.46 11.93
N ALA A 105 -6.88 -2.38 12.68
CA ALA A 105 -5.89 -1.35 12.98
C ALA A 105 -4.65 -1.94 13.68
N GLY A 106 -3.46 -1.67 13.14
CA GLY A 106 -2.19 -2.26 13.58
C GLY A 106 -2.07 -3.77 13.35
N GLY A 107 -3.01 -4.36 12.60
CA GLY A 107 -3.01 -5.76 12.22
C GLY A 107 -1.95 -6.08 11.19
N LEU A 108 -1.66 -7.38 11.00
CA LEU A 108 -0.66 -7.84 10.02
C LEU A 108 -1.01 -7.34 8.61
N ALA A 109 -2.22 -7.63 8.13
CA ALA A 109 -2.66 -7.21 6.80
C ALA A 109 -2.58 -5.68 6.59
N GLU A 110 -3.10 -4.89 7.52
CA GLU A 110 -3.04 -3.42 7.43
C GLU A 110 -1.61 -2.90 7.39
N SER A 111 -0.74 -3.42 8.27
CA SER A 111 0.66 -2.97 8.38
C SER A 111 1.48 -3.23 7.11
N THR A 112 1.08 -4.20 6.29
CA THR A 112 1.76 -4.47 5.02
C THR A 112 1.38 -3.48 3.92
N GLY A 113 0.18 -2.89 3.98
CA GLY A 113 -0.35 -2.01 2.93
C GLY A 113 -0.58 -2.71 1.58
N LEU A 114 -0.49 -4.04 1.52
CA LEU A 114 -0.60 -4.82 0.28
C LEU A 114 -2.04 -5.22 -0.06
N LEU A 115 -2.91 -5.17 0.95
CA LEU A 115 -4.33 -5.53 0.88
C LEU A 115 -5.18 -4.32 1.25
N SER A 116 -6.39 -4.27 0.73
CA SER A 116 -7.35 -3.19 0.96
C SER A 116 -8.77 -3.73 1.14
N VAL A 117 -9.59 -2.96 1.84
CA VAL A 117 -11.03 -3.27 1.92
C VAL A 117 -11.62 -3.24 0.52
N GLY A 118 -12.41 -4.27 0.23
CA GLY A 118 -13.11 -4.54 -1.01
C GLY A 118 -12.29 -5.22 -2.10
N ASP A 119 -11.02 -5.55 -1.84
CA ASP A 119 -10.29 -6.49 -2.70
C ASP A 119 -11.07 -7.82 -2.78
N GLU A 120 -11.27 -8.31 -4.00
CA GLU A 120 -11.90 -9.60 -4.28
C GLU A 120 -10.83 -10.69 -4.15
N ILE A 121 -11.08 -11.71 -3.32
CA ILE A 121 -10.20 -12.85 -3.15
C ILE A 121 -10.49 -13.85 -4.26
N ILE A 122 -9.44 -14.27 -4.97
CA ILE A 122 -9.52 -15.19 -6.10
C ILE A 122 -9.00 -16.57 -5.68
N GLU A 123 -7.88 -16.62 -4.96
CA GLU A 123 -7.23 -17.87 -4.54
C GLU A 123 -6.64 -17.76 -3.13
N VAL A 124 -6.58 -18.90 -2.44
CA VAL A 124 -5.86 -19.08 -1.18
C VAL A 124 -4.94 -20.29 -1.33
N ASN A 125 -3.64 -20.07 -1.19
CA ASN A 125 -2.56 -21.05 -1.33
C ASN A 125 -2.68 -21.89 -2.63
N GLY A 126 -3.07 -21.24 -3.74
CA GLY A 126 -3.23 -21.87 -5.04
C GLY A 126 -4.56 -22.60 -5.27
N ILE A 127 -5.49 -22.52 -4.31
CA ILE A 127 -6.84 -23.08 -4.44
C ILE A 127 -7.81 -21.94 -4.72
N GLU A 128 -8.53 -22.02 -5.84
CA GLU A 128 -9.55 -21.06 -6.22
C GLU A 128 -10.70 -21.04 -5.20
N VAL A 129 -11.22 -19.86 -4.87
CA VAL A 129 -12.32 -19.71 -3.90
C VAL A 129 -13.71 -19.76 -4.55
N SER A 130 -13.79 -19.69 -5.88
CA SER A 130 -15.04 -19.78 -6.63
C SER A 130 -15.80 -21.07 -6.29
N GLY A 131 -17.09 -20.95 -5.98
CA GLY A 131 -17.95 -22.08 -5.61
C GLY A 131 -17.74 -22.63 -4.19
N LYS A 132 -16.85 -22.05 -3.37
CA LYS A 132 -16.69 -22.41 -1.96
C LYS A 132 -17.57 -21.54 -1.07
N THR A 133 -17.97 -22.07 0.08
CA THR A 133 -18.66 -21.28 1.10
C THR A 133 -17.68 -20.37 1.85
N LEU A 134 -18.17 -19.28 2.45
CA LEU A 134 -17.34 -18.39 3.26
C LEU A 134 -16.60 -19.12 4.39
N ASP A 135 -17.27 -20.09 5.02
CA ASP A 135 -16.69 -20.90 6.09
C ASP A 135 -15.52 -21.74 5.56
N GLN A 136 -15.67 -22.38 4.39
CA GLN A 136 -14.59 -23.14 3.77
C GLN A 136 -13.40 -22.25 3.43
N VAL A 137 -13.64 -21.06 2.89
CA VAL A 137 -12.55 -20.10 2.60
C VAL A 137 -11.88 -19.64 3.89
N THR A 138 -12.65 -19.44 4.96
CA THR A 138 -12.12 -19.11 6.29
C THR A 138 -11.23 -20.22 6.82
N ASP A 139 -11.69 -21.47 6.76
CA ASP A 139 -10.91 -22.64 7.18
C ASP A 139 -9.61 -22.77 6.41
N MET A 140 -9.65 -22.54 5.09
CA MET A 140 -8.46 -22.53 4.24
C MET A 140 -7.44 -21.47 4.67
N MET A 141 -7.90 -20.26 5.01
CA MET A 141 -7.03 -19.19 5.47
C MET A 141 -6.46 -19.47 6.88
N VAL A 142 -7.27 -20.00 7.79
CA VAL A 142 -6.85 -20.37 9.15
C VAL A 142 -5.81 -21.49 9.11
N ALA A 143 -6.05 -22.54 8.32
CA ALA A 143 -5.13 -23.65 8.13
C ALA A 143 -3.77 -23.21 7.58
N ASN A 144 -3.75 -22.15 6.75
CA ASN A 144 -2.54 -21.59 6.16
C ASN A 144 -2.06 -20.29 6.85
N SER A 145 -2.58 -19.98 8.04
CA SER A 145 -2.38 -18.66 8.68
C SER A 145 -0.93 -18.32 9.02
N HIS A 146 -0.03 -19.31 9.11
CA HIS A 146 1.39 -19.05 9.32
C HIS A 146 2.11 -18.56 8.06
N ASN A 147 1.71 -19.09 6.90
CA ASN A 147 2.30 -18.82 5.59
C ASN A 147 1.19 -18.78 4.54
N LEU A 148 0.48 -17.65 4.54
CA LEU A 148 -0.70 -17.44 3.73
C LEU A 148 -0.29 -16.79 2.41
N ILE A 149 -0.70 -17.39 1.30
CA ILE A 149 -0.56 -16.82 -0.04
C ILE A 149 -1.97 -16.56 -0.57
N ILE A 150 -2.32 -15.30 -0.82
CA ILE A 150 -3.61 -14.95 -1.39
C ILE A 150 -3.44 -14.24 -2.71
N THR A 151 -4.22 -14.66 -3.72
CA THR A 151 -4.38 -13.93 -4.97
C THR A 151 -5.65 -13.11 -4.87
N VAL A 152 -5.53 -11.79 -5.06
CA VAL A 152 -6.65 -10.85 -5.01
C VAL A 152 -6.76 -10.07 -6.32
N ARG A 153 -7.97 -9.62 -6.64
CA ARG A 153 -8.22 -8.54 -7.59
C ARG A 153 -8.45 -7.26 -6.79
N PRO A 154 -7.53 -6.29 -6.84
CA PRO A 154 -7.65 -5.06 -6.07
C PRO A 154 -8.91 -4.27 -6.44
N GLN A 155 -9.62 -3.70 -5.45
CA GLN A 155 -10.79 -2.85 -5.74
C GLN A 155 -10.37 -1.57 -6.48
N ASN A 156 -9.23 -1.00 -6.07
CA ASN A 156 -8.71 0.23 -6.61
C ASN A 156 -7.46 -0.09 -7.43
N ASP A 157 -7.63 -0.31 -8.74
CA ASP A 157 -6.53 -0.49 -9.70
C ASP A 157 -5.48 0.65 -9.69
N THR A 158 -5.73 1.72 -8.93
CA THR A 158 -4.78 2.81 -8.65
C THR A 158 -3.40 2.37 -8.15
N PHE A 159 -3.26 1.20 -7.53
CA PHE A 159 -1.93 0.69 -7.14
C PHE A 159 -1.08 0.30 -8.36
N ASN A 160 -1.70 -0.02 -9.50
CA ASN A 160 -1.00 -0.21 -10.77
C ASN A 160 -0.59 1.13 -11.40
N LEU A 161 -1.36 2.22 -11.21
CA LEU A 161 -1.00 3.55 -11.71
C LEU A 161 0.27 4.12 -11.04
N LYS A 162 0.54 3.77 -9.77
CA LYS A 162 1.76 4.21 -9.07
C LYS A 162 3.03 3.48 -9.50
N ARG A 163 2.95 2.25 -10.01
CA ARG A 163 4.11 1.52 -10.56
C ARG A 163 4.59 2.10 -11.89
N THR A 164 3.68 2.63 -12.71
CA THR A 164 4.04 3.31 -13.95
C THR A 164 4.60 4.73 -13.70
N MET A 165 4.20 5.36 -12.59
CA MET A 165 4.62 6.74 -12.25
C MET A 165 5.92 6.83 -11.43
N SER A 166 6.40 5.75 -10.80
CA SER A 166 7.73 5.75 -10.15
C SER A 166 8.89 5.71 -11.15
N SER A 167 8.61 5.43 -12.43
CA SER A 167 9.60 5.40 -13.52
C SER A 167 9.41 6.53 -14.53
N ALA A 168 8.34 7.31 -14.41
CA ALA A 168 8.04 8.42 -15.31
C ALA A 168 7.97 9.75 -14.54
N SER A 169 9.06 10.50 -14.66
CA SER A 169 9.12 11.97 -14.61
C SER A 169 9.21 12.66 -13.25
N SER A 170 10.48 12.78 -12.81
CA SER A 170 11.01 14.06 -12.33
C SER A 170 10.92 15.14 -13.42
N THR A 171 9.73 15.64 -13.75
CA THR A 171 9.57 16.94 -14.42
C THR A 171 8.32 17.64 -13.90
N ARG A 172 8.55 18.44 -12.86
CA ARG A 172 7.73 19.58 -12.48
C ARG A 172 7.48 20.46 -13.71
N SER A 173 6.21 20.74 -14.03
CA SER A 173 5.72 22.07 -14.44
C SER A 173 4.21 22.10 -14.72
N GLN A 174 3.52 22.97 -13.95
CA GLN A 174 2.50 23.94 -14.38
C GLN A 174 1.12 23.36 -14.81
N LEU A 175 0.09 23.43 -13.95
CA LEU A 175 -0.85 24.57 -13.85
C LEU A 175 -1.30 25.13 -15.20
N LEU A 176 -2.50 24.75 -15.66
CA LEU A 176 -3.44 25.58 -16.45
C LEU A 176 -4.87 25.06 -16.12
N SER A 177 -5.66 25.68 -15.25
CA SER A 177 -6.45 26.90 -15.47
C SER A 177 -7.18 26.90 -16.81
N LYS A 178 -8.41 26.38 -16.82
CA LYS A 178 -9.38 26.62 -17.89
C LYS A 178 -10.03 27.98 -17.64
N ASN A 179 -9.54 29.02 -18.32
CA ASN A 179 -10.26 30.28 -18.46
C ASN A 179 -9.81 30.98 -19.75
N THR A 180 -10.70 31.15 -20.71
CA THR A 180 -10.96 32.40 -21.46
C THR A 180 -11.99 32.18 -22.56
N ASN A 181 -12.96 33.07 -22.56
CA ASN A 181 -13.98 33.26 -23.58
C ASN A 181 -13.41 34.01 -24.80
N ASN A 182 -14.00 33.72 -25.96
CA ASN A 182 -14.48 34.65 -26.99
C ASN A 182 -13.58 35.23 -28.13
N ILE A 183 -14.16 35.09 -29.36
CA ILE A 183 -14.15 35.97 -30.56
C ILE A 183 -12.90 35.82 -31.47
N SER A 184 -12.95 35.56 -32.79
CA SER A 184 -13.90 35.90 -33.87
C SER A 184 -13.66 35.10 -35.18
N ASN A 185 -14.76 34.84 -35.90
CA ASN A 185 -14.98 34.78 -37.37
C ASN A 185 -13.95 34.18 -38.33
N SER A 186 -14.36 33.13 -39.06
CA SER A 186 -14.55 33.23 -40.52
C SER A 186 -15.43 32.09 -41.08
N THR A 187 -16.37 32.53 -41.89
CA THR A 187 -17.25 31.86 -42.84
C THR A 187 -16.64 30.71 -43.65
N ASN A 188 -17.39 29.60 -43.78
CA ASN A 188 -17.81 29.07 -45.09
C ASN A 188 -18.99 28.09 -44.93
N GLN A 189 -20.06 28.36 -45.69
CA GLN A 189 -21.25 27.54 -45.86
C GLN A 189 -21.06 26.57 -47.04
N SER A 190 -21.56 25.34 -46.94
CA SER A 190 -22.35 24.68 -48.00
C SER A 190 -22.80 23.25 -47.62
N GLY A 191 -24.11 23.01 -47.68
CA GLY A 191 -24.81 21.71 -47.90
C GLY A 191 -24.82 20.73 -46.72
N GLY A 192 -25.91 20.08 -46.30
CA GLY A 192 -27.24 19.90 -46.88
C GLY A 192 -27.72 18.47 -46.57
N LEU A 193 -28.70 18.35 -45.65
CA LEU A 193 -29.78 17.36 -45.50
C LEU A 193 -29.47 15.85 -45.57
N SER A 194 -29.76 15.12 -44.49
CA SER A 194 -30.98 14.29 -44.37
C SER A 194 -31.12 13.66 -42.97
N ASP A 195 -32.35 13.73 -42.46
CA ASP A 195 -32.92 12.94 -41.36
C ASP A 195 -32.78 11.44 -41.65
N ASP A 196 -32.62 10.62 -40.61
CA ASP A 196 -33.08 9.22 -40.57
C ASP A 196 -33.04 8.69 -39.12
N ASP A 197 -34.26 8.59 -38.57
CA ASP A 197 -34.82 7.58 -37.68
C ASP A 197 -34.17 7.22 -36.33
N ASP A 198 -34.98 7.51 -35.31
CA ASP A 198 -35.05 6.88 -34.00
C ASP A 198 -35.11 5.35 -34.09
N ASP A 199 -34.20 4.65 -33.41
CA ASP A 199 -34.48 3.32 -32.88
C ASP A 199 -33.90 3.22 -31.45
N ASP A 200 -34.78 3.56 -30.51
CA ASP A 200 -34.69 3.30 -29.09
C ASP A 200 -34.57 1.80 -28.84
N LEU A 201 -33.34 1.33 -28.60
CA LEU A 201 -33.07 0.05 -27.97
C LEU A 201 -32.47 0.25 -26.59
N SER A 202 -33.14 1.02 -25.75
CA SER A 202 -33.05 0.85 -24.30
C SER A 202 -33.78 -0.43 -23.86
N ARG A 203 -33.32 -1.60 -24.33
CA ARG A 203 -33.60 -2.86 -23.63
C ARG A 203 -32.80 -2.85 -22.34
N SER A 204 -33.35 -2.18 -21.33
CA SER A 204 -33.08 -2.44 -19.93
C SER A 204 -33.30 -3.94 -19.72
N HIS A 205 -32.21 -4.70 -19.77
CA HIS A 205 -32.18 -5.98 -19.09
C HIS A 205 -32.34 -5.62 -17.62
N ASP A 206 -33.55 -5.75 -17.11
CA ASP A 206 -33.82 -5.79 -15.69
C ASP A 206 -33.01 -6.96 -15.14
N ILE A 207 -31.78 -6.65 -14.73
CA ILE A 207 -30.90 -7.57 -14.02
C ILE A 207 -31.71 -7.97 -12.80
N HIS A 208 -32.07 -9.24 -12.74
CA HIS A 208 -32.82 -9.84 -11.65
C HIS A 208 -32.00 -9.72 -10.36
N MET A 209 -32.10 -8.55 -9.70
CA MET A 209 -31.39 -8.19 -8.47
C MET A 209 -31.96 -8.90 -7.24
N ASP A 210 -33.13 -9.52 -7.39
CA ASP A 210 -33.95 -9.93 -6.25
C ASP A 210 -33.47 -11.21 -5.57
N SER A 211 -32.69 -12.07 -6.23
CA SER A 211 -32.28 -13.35 -5.63
C SER A 211 -31.06 -13.25 -4.70
N TYR A 212 -30.21 -12.22 -4.86
CA TYR A 212 -28.99 -12.03 -4.06
C TYR A 212 -29.11 -10.95 -2.98
N LEU A 213 -30.16 -10.11 -3.01
CA LEU A 213 -30.32 -9.00 -2.07
C LEU A 213 -31.01 -9.37 -0.74
N GLN A 214 -31.54 -10.59 -0.60
CA GLN A 214 -32.39 -10.90 0.55
C GLN A 214 -31.64 -11.41 1.79
N LYS A 215 -30.34 -11.71 1.67
CA LYS A 215 -29.51 -12.17 2.80
C LYS A 215 -28.37 -11.18 3.03
N ALA A 216 -28.29 -10.65 4.25
CA ALA A 216 -27.15 -9.81 4.67
C ALA A 216 -25.83 -10.60 4.50
N PRO A 217 -24.75 -9.96 4.02
CA PRO A 217 -23.47 -10.64 3.82
C PRO A 217 -22.92 -11.14 5.16
N SER A 218 -22.56 -12.42 5.20
CA SER A 218 -21.86 -13.01 6.35
C SER A 218 -20.48 -12.38 6.50
N VAL A 219 -20.03 -12.12 7.73
CA VAL A 219 -18.72 -11.54 8.01
C VAL A 219 -17.98 -12.43 8.99
N LEU A 220 -16.76 -12.85 8.62
CA LEU A 220 -15.89 -13.69 9.45
C LEU A 220 -14.53 -13.03 9.70
N LYS A 221 -13.99 -13.31 10.88
CA LYS A 221 -12.71 -12.77 11.36
C LYS A 221 -11.59 -13.77 11.14
N LEU A 222 -10.44 -13.28 10.65
CA LEU A 222 -9.22 -14.04 10.39
C LEU A 222 -8.01 -13.49 11.17
#